data_AF-A0A9W6PYA6-F1
#
_entry.id   AF-A0A9W6PYA6-F1
#
_cell.length_a   1.000
_cell.length_b   1.000
_cell.length_c   1.000
_cell.angle_alpha   90.00
_cell.angle_beta   90.00
_cell.angle_gamma   90.00
#
_symmetry.space_group_name_H-M   'P 1'
#
loop_
_entity.id
_entity.type
_entity.pdbx_description
1 polymer ?
#
loop_
_entity_poly.entity_id
_entity_poly.type
_entity_poly.pdbx_seq_one_letter_code
_entity_poly.pdbx_strand_id
1 'polypeptide(L)' 'MTLDAVSAVMRRYRSTGECLNGAYFWCADLIIIDRPGIPAIVEVVRHLIASGELEGACSLLRGDDLASE' A
#
# COMPACT_ATOMS: atom_id res chain seq x y z
N MET A 1 -7.78 5.21 10.21
CA MET A 1 -7.71 3.90 10.90
C MET A 1 -6.59 3.93 11.92
N THR A 2 -6.70 3.19 13.03
CA THR A 2 -5.59 2.99 13.99
C THR A 2 -4.64 1.89 13.50
N LEU A 3 -3.41 1.85 14.03
CA LEU A 3 -2.46 0.79 13.70
C LEU A 3 -2.97 -0.60 14.10
N ASP A 4 -3.64 -0.74 15.25
CA ASP A 4 -4.23 -2.01 15.67
C ASP A 4 -5.29 -2.52 14.68
N ALA A 5 -6.13 -1.61 14.16
CA ALA A 5 -7.12 -1.95 13.15
C ALA A 5 -6.45 -2.39 11.84
N VAL A 6 -5.37 -1.71 11.41
CA VAL A 6 -4.57 -2.11 10.24
C VAL A 6 -3.95 -3.50 10.47
N SER A 7 -3.35 -3.74 11.63
CA SER A 7 -2.75 -5.04 11.97
C SER A 7 -3.77 -6.18 11.98
N ALA A 8 -4.99 -5.93 12.46
CA ALA A 8 -6.07 -6.91 12.42
C ALA A 8 -6.47 -7.26 10.97
N VAL A 9 -6.56 -6.25 10.10
CA VAL A 9 -6.84 -6.44 8.66
C VAL A 9 -5.71 -7.22 7.98
N MET A 10 -4.45 -6.85 8.19
CA MET A 10 -3.29 -7.55 7.61
C MET A 10 -3.21 -9.01 8.08
N ARG A 11 -3.62 -9.31 9.33
CA ARG A 11 -3.72 -10.69 9.81
C ARG A 11 -4.79 -11.49 9.07
N ARG A 12 -5.93 -10.86 8.76
CA ARG A 12 -6.98 -11.50 7.94
C ARG A 12 -6.47 -11.78 6.52
N TYR A 13 -5.73 -10.85 5.91
CA TYR A 13 -5.14 -11.05 4.58
C TYR A 13 -4.18 -12.23 4.47
N ARG A 14 -3.49 -12.59 5.57
CA ARG A 14 -2.68 -13.83 5.62
C ARG A 14 -3.51 -15.10 5.40
N SER A 15 -4.81 -15.08 5.75
CA SER A 15 -5.71 -16.23 5.57
C SER A 15 -6.37 -16.28 4.19
N THR A 16 -6.51 -15.12 3.52
CA THR A 16 -7.18 -15.01 2.21
C THR A 16 -6.19 -14.95 1.04
N GLY A 17 -4.93 -14.63 1.31
CA GLY A 17 -3.90 -14.41 0.31
C GLY A 17 -3.85 -12.99 -0.27
N GLU A 18 -4.78 -12.11 0.15
CA GLU A 18 -4.84 -10.72 -0.28
C GLU A 18 -3.56 -9.95 0.11
N CYS A 19 -3.26 -8.88 -0.65
CA CYS A 19 -2.16 -7.96 -0.37
C CYS A 19 -0.83 -8.66 -0.05
N LEU A 20 -0.37 -9.54 -0.96
CA LEU A 20 0.83 -10.37 -0.79
C LEU A 20 0.81 -11.19 0.51
N ASN A 21 -0.29 -11.90 0.76
CA ASN A 21 -0.52 -12.64 2.01
C ASN A 21 -0.40 -11.74 3.26
N GLY A 22 -0.98 -10.54 3.21
CA GLY A 22 -0.95 -9.57 4.30
C GLY A 22 0.42 -8.92 4.56
N ALA A 23 1.31 -8.88 3.57
CA ALA A 23 2.58 -8.17 3.69
C ALA A 23 2.42 -6.64 3.68
N TYR A 24 1.28 -6.15 3.21
CA TYR A 24 0.95 -4.73 3.25
C TYR A 24 -0.56 -4.47 3.40
N PHE A 25 -0.88 -3.23 3.72
CA PHE A 25 -2.22 -2.65 3.68
C PHE A 25 -2.15 -1.36 2.86
N TRP A 26 -3.20 -1.06 2.08
CA TRP A 26 -3.29 0.21 1.36
C TRP A 26 -4.68 0.84 1.48
N CYS A 27 -4.70 2.17 1.46
CA CYS A 27 -5.87 3.00 1.17
C CYS A 27 -5.41 4.23 0.37
N ALA A 28 -6.33 5.13 0.01
CA ALA A 28 -5.96 6.35 -0.72
C ALA A 28 -4.81 7.10 -0.03
N ASP A 29 -3.70 7.25 -0.76
CA ASP A 29 -2.47 7.96 -0.39
C ASP A 29 -1.74 7.41 0.86
N LEU A 30 -1.95 6.13 1.20
CA LEU A 30 -1.24 5.46 2.29
C LEU A 30 -1.00 3.99 1.99
N ILE A 31 0.26 3.57 2.12
CA ILE A 31 0.69 2.17 2.07
C ILE A 31 1.49 1.86 3.34
N ILE A 32 1.08 0.82 4.08
CA ILE A 32 1.78 0.32 5.27
C ILE A 32 2.34 -1.06 4.95
N ILE A 33 3.63 -1.26 5.17
CA ILE A 33 4.37 -2.49 4.82
C ILE A 33 4.89 -3.14 6.11
N ASP A 34 4.67 -4.45 6.25
CA ASP A 34 5.06 -5.25 7.43
C ASP A 34 6.57 -5.34 7.62
N ARG A 35 7.33 -5.28 6.52
CA ARG A 35 8.80 -5.37 6.53
C ARG A 35 9.45 -4.05 6.16
N PRO A 36 10.50 -3.61 6.90
CA PRO A 36 11.23 -2.41 6.55
C PRO A 36 12.13 -2.62 5.32
N GLY A 37 12.49 -1.50 4.68
CA GLY A 37 13.54 -1.43 3.67
C GLY A 37 13.03 -1.31 2.23
N ILE A 38 13.89 -0.76 1.37
CA ILE A 38 13.62 -0.52 -0.05
C ILE A 38 13.18 -1.80 -0.80
N PRO A 39 13.78 -2.99 -0.58
CA PRO A 39 13.34 -4.19 -1.28
C PRO A 39 11.87 -4.54 -1.03
N ALA A 40 11.39 -4.40 0.22
CA ALA A 40 9.99 -4.66 0.57
C ALA A 40 9.06 -3.61 -0.07
N ILE A 41 9.48 -2.35 -0.10
CA ILE A 41 8.76 -1.27 -0.80
C ILE A 41 8.62 -1.59 -2.28
N VAL A 42 9.73 -1.95 -2.95
CA VAL A 42 9.73 -2.27 -4.39
C VAL A 42 8.85 -3.48 -4.71
N GLU A 43 8.85 -4.50 -3.86
CA GLU A 43 7.99 -5.68 -4.00
C GLU A 43 6.51 -5.32 -3.94
N VAL A 44 6.11 -4.53 -2.94
CA VAL A 44 4.71 -4.07 -2.77
C VAL A 44 4.28 -3.18 -3.94
N VAL A 45 5.12 -2.21 -4.34
CA VAL A 45 4.82 -1.34 -5.48
C VAL A 45 4.67 -2.14 -6.77
N ARG A 46 5.55 -3.11 -7.03
CA ARG A 46 5.42 -4.01 -8.20
C ARG A 46 4.11 -4.79 -8.17
N HIS A 47 3.69 -5.28 -7.01
CA HIS A 47 2.42 -5.97 -6.87
C HIS A 47 1.21 -5.04 -7.11
N LEU A 48 1.24 -3.82 -6.57
CA LEU A 48 0.20 -2.81 -6.80
C LEU A 48 0.08 -2.43 -8.29
N ILE A 49 1.21 -2.34 -9.00
CA ILE A 49 1.22 -2.12 -10.46
C ILE A 49 0.59 -3.32 -11.17
N ALA A 50 1.02 -4.55 -10.84
CA ALA A 50 0.55 -5.76 -11.51
C ALA A 50 -0.94 -6.06 -11.28
N SER A 51 -1.48 -5.66 -10.14
CA SER A 51 -2.90 -5.80 -9.77
C SER A 51 -3.79 -4.68 -10.30
N GLY A 52 -3.21 -3.57 -10.77
CA GLY A 52 -3.95 -2.36 -11.15
C GLY A 52 -4.44 -1.52 -9.97
N GLU A 53 -4.09 -1.89 -8.73
CA GLU A 53 -4.54 -1.20 -7.52
C GLU A 53 -3.73 0.09 -7.22
N LEU A 54 -2.60 0.30 -7.91
CA LEU A 54 -1.77 1.50 -7.69
C LEU A 54 -2.53 2.81 -7.89
N GLU A 55 -3.44 2.87 -8.87
CA GLU A 55 -4.24 4.08 -9.15
C GLU A 55 -5.19 4.44 -8.00
N GLY A 56 -5.63 3.45 -7.21
CA GLY A 56 -6.41 3.69 -6.00
C GLY A 56 -5.54 4.04 -4.80
N ALA A 57 -4.32 3.49 -4.74
CA ALA A 57 -3.40 3.68 -3.62
C ALA A 57 -2.65 5.03 -3.68
N CYS A 58 -2.43 5.57 -4.88
CA CYS A 58 -1.64 6.79 -5.08
C CYS A 58 -2.36 7.76 -6.00
N SER A 59 -2.61 8.97 -5.51
CA SER A 59 -3.09 10.08 -6.31
C SER A 59 -2.05 10.51 -7.34
N LEU A 60 -2.50 10.72 -8.59
CA LEU A 60 -1.65 11.30 -9.63
C LEU A 60 -1.43 12.78 -9.33
N LEU A 61 -0.20 13.15 -9.00
CA LEU A 61 0.21 14.55 -8.89
C LEU A 61 0.36 15.15 -10.28
N ARG A 62 -0.44 16.16 -10.61
CA ARG A 62 -0.25 16.96 -11.82
C ARG A 62 0.83 18.01 -11.54
N GLY A 63 1.49 18.49 -12.59
CA GLY A 63 2.57 19.48 -12.48
C GLY A 63 2.17 20.76 -11.73
N ASP A 64 0.88 21.11 -11.75
CA ASP A 64 0.33 22.29 -11.06
C ASP A 64 0.19 22.06 -9.54
N ASP A 65 0.07 20.81 -9.09
CA ASP A 65 -0.06 20.44 -7.67
C ASP A 65 1.27 20.61 -6.91
N LEU A 66 2.41 20.58 -7.63
CA LEU A 66 3.76 20.70 -7.07
C LEU A 66 4.22 22.16 -6.88
N ALA A 67 3.49 23.13 -7.43
CA ALA A 67 3.85 24.56 -7.36
C ALA A 67 3.26 25.28 -6.13
N SER A 68 2.51 24.57 -5.28
CA SER A 68 1.75 25.15 -4.17
C SER A 68 2.34 24.89 -2.78
N GLU A 69 3.57 24.36 -2.68
CA GLU A 69 4.27 24.13 -1.40
C GLU A 69 5.41 25.13 -1.13
#